data_AF-A0A537XAH2-F1
#
_entry.id   AF-A0A537XAH2-F1
#
_cell.length_a   1.000
_cell.length_b   1.000
_cell.length_c   1.000
_cell.angle_alpha   90.00
_cell.angle_beta   90.00
_cell.angle_gamma   90.00
#
_symmetry.space_group_name_H-M   'P 1'
#
loop_
_entity.id
_entity.type
_entity.pdbx_description
1 polymer ?
#
loop_
_entity_poly.entity_id
_entity_poly.type
_entity_poly.pdbx_seq_one_letter_code
_entity_poly.pdbx_strand_id
1 'polypeptide(L)' 'DLAPTGIVQVAGESWTAVAAEGATIPAGYLVEVVGRQGLVLEVIPLTPLEVPQ' A
#
# COMPACT_ATOMS: atom_id res chain seq x y z
N ASP A 1 -1.76 -0.33 -8.73
CA ASP A 1 -1.83 -1.69 -8.14
C ASP A 1 -0.50 -1.99 -7.48
N LEU A 2 -0.50 -2.83 -6.44
CA LEU A 2 0.69 -3.22 -5.66
C LEU A 2 0.86 -4.75 -5.77
N ALA A 3 1.86 -5.22 -6.52
CA ALA A 3 2.15 -6.65 -6.68
C ALA A 3 3.59 -6.93 -7.18
N PRO A 4 4.53 -7.34 -6.31
CA PRO A 4 4.49 -7.17 -4.86
C PRO A 4 4.79 -5.72 -4.47
N THR A 5 5.39 -4.93 -5.36
CA THR A 5 5.77 -3.54 -5.14
C THR A 5 4.87 -2.56 -5.88
N GLY A 6 4.85 -1.33 -5.40
CA GLY A 6 4.25 -0.19 -6.08
C GLY A 6 4.31 1.06 -5.21
N ILE A 7 3.50 2.07 -5.55
CA ILE A 7 3.54 3.38 -4.89
C ILE A 7 2.29 3.56 -4.05
N VAL A 8 2.48 4.01 -2.81
CA VAL A 8 1.42 4.39 -1.87
C VAL A 8 1.56 5.86 -1.50
N GLN A 9 0.44 6.50 -1.16
CA GLN A 9 0.45 7.87 -0.64
C GLN A 9 0.30 7.82 0.88
N VAL A 10 1.28 8.38 1.60
CA VAL A 10 1.29 8.47 3.07
C VAL A 10 1.51 9.92 3.44
N ALA A 11 0.57 10.51 4.18
CA ALA A 11 0.63 11.92 4.61
C ALA A 11 0.88 12.94 3.46
N GLY A 12 0.44 12.62 2.24
CA GLY A 12 0.66 13.45 1.05
C GLY A 12 2.00 13.24 0.34
N GLU A 13 2.82 12.30 0.81
CA GLU A 13 4.07 11.91 0.17
C GLU A 13 3.93 10.55 -0.53
N SER A 14 4.61 10.40 -1.66
CA SER A 14 4.68 9.14 -2.40
C SER A 14 5.80 8.26 -1.88
N TRP A 15 5.45 7.07 -1.42
CA TRP A 15 6.39 6.09 -0.89
C TRP A 15 6.38 4.81 -1.71
N THR A 16 7.55 4.20 -1.86
CA THR A 16 7.66 2.84 -2.38
C THR A 16 7.18 1.88 -1.31
N ALA A 17 6.25 1.00 -1.65
CA ALA A 17 5.75 -0.03 -0.75
C ALA A 17 5.81 -1.42 -1.38
N VAL A 18 5.90 -2.43 -0.52
CA VAL A 18 5.78 -3.84 -0.84
C VAL A 18 4.63 -4.44 -0.04
N ALA A 19 3.78 -5.22 -0.71
CA ALA A 19 2.73 -5.99 -0.07
C ALA A 19 3.37 -7.09 0.79
N ALA A 20 2.98 -7.16 2.06
CA ALA A 20 3.38 -8.23 2.93
C ALA A 20 2.85 -9.57 2.39
N GLU A 21 3.61 -10.64 2.61
CA GLU A 21 3.24 -12.03 2.28
C GLU A 21 2.85 -12.27 0.81
N GLY A 22 3.29 -11.40 -0.11
CA GLY A 22 3.00 -11.54 -1.55
C GLY A 22 1.54 -11.27 -1.92
N ALA A 23 0.78 -10.61 -1.06
CA ALA A 23 -0.57 -10.18 -1.37
C ALA A 23 -0.59 -9.24 -2.59
N THR A 24 -1.67 -9.26 -3.36
CA THR A 24 -1.92 -8.27 -4.42
C THR A 24 -2.92 -7.26 -3.91
N ILE A 25 -2.56 -5.97 -3.91
CA ILE A 25 -3.43 -4.89 -3.45
C ILE A 25 -3.87 -4.05 -4.66
N PRO A 26 -5.17 -4.04 -5.00
CA PRO A 26 -5.67 -3.21 -6.10
C PRO A 26 -5.44 -1.71 -5.84
N ALA A 27 -5.37 -0.93 -6.92
CA ALA A 27 -5.37 0.52 -6.78
C ALA A 27 -6.66 0.99 -6.08
N GLY A 28 -6.55 2.01 -5.23
CA GLY A 28 -7.70 2.50 -4.48
C GLY A 28 -8.04 1.65 -3.26
N TYR A 29 -7.11 0.87 -2.71
CA TYR A 29 -7.27 0.27 -1.38
C TYR A 29 -6.56 1.11 -0.32
N LEU A 30 -7.16 1.19 0.87
CA LEU A 30 -6.46 1.58 2.07
C LEU A 30 -5.50 0.47 2.48
N VAL A 31 -4.30 0.88 2.86
CA VAL A 31 -3.25 -0.01 3.31
C VAL A 31 -2.75 0.43 4.67
N GLU A 32 -2.40 -0.54 5.51
CA GLU A 32 -1.74 -0.32 6.79
C GLU A 32 -0.25 -0.58 6.65
N VAL A 33 0.58 0.31 7.18
CA VAL A 33 2.03 0.13 7.21
C VAL A 33 2.38 -0.75 8.41
N VAL A 34 2.84 -1.96 8.13
CA VAL A 34 3.24 -2.95 9.15
C VAL A 34 4.74 -2.97 9.39
N GLY A 35 5.52 -2.41 8.46
CA GLY A 35 6.97 -2.38 8.55
C GLY A 35 7.61 -1.36 7.64
N ARG A 36 8.91 -1.12 7.85
CA ARG A 36 9.72 -0.24 7.00
C ARG A 36 11.12 -0.82 6.85
N GLN A 37 11.56 -0.96 5.61
CA GLN A 37 12.89 -1.42 5.22
C GLN A 37 13.57 -0.30 4.42
N GLY A 38 14.27 0.59 5.13
CA GLY A 38 14.94 1.74 4.52
C GLY A 38 13.95 2.76 3.94
N LEU A 39 13.86 2.83 2.61
CA LEU A 39 12.91 3.69 1.87
C LEU A 39 11.69 2.92 1.33
N VAL A 40 11.57 1.64 1.67
CA VAL A 40 10.45 0.79 1.28
C VAL A 40 9.56 0.54 2.49
N LEU A 41 8.26 0.74 2.34
CA LEU A 41 7.24 0.41 3.34
C LEU A 41 6.73 -1.00 3.09
N GLU A 42 6.51 -1.77 4.16
CA GLU A 42 5.80 -3.05 4.09
C GLU A 42 4.36 -2.82 4.51
N VAL A 43 3.41 -3.24 3.69
CA VAL A 43 2.00 -2.89 3.85
C VAL A 43 1.05 -4.08 3.70
N ILE A 44 -0.06 -4.06 4.44
CA ILE A 44 -1.17 -5.01 4.30
C ILE A 44 -2.44 -4.28 3.83
N PRO A 45 -3.32 -4.93 3.05
CA PRO A 45 -4.59 -4.34 2.65
C PRO A 45 -5.54 -4.26 3.85
N LEU A 46 -6.23 -3.13 4.01
CA LEU A 46 -7.30 -2.97 4.99
C LEU A 46 -8.67 -3.09 4.32
N THR A 47 -9.09 -2.06 3.59
CA THR A 47 -10.40 -1.98 2.91
C THR A 47 -10.24 -1.24 1.59
N PRO A 48 -11.14 -1.45 0.61
CA PRO A 48 -11.21 -0.56 -0.54
C PRO A 48 -11.50 0.88 -0.07
N LEU A 49 -10.81 1.86 -0.65
CA LEU A 49 -11.27 3.25 -0.65
C LEU A 49 -12.55 3.25 -1.46
N GLU A 50 -13.70 3.08 -0.81
CA GLU A 50 -14.98 3.34 -1.44
C GLU A 50 -14.96 4.79 -1.91
N VAL A 51 -14.85 4.98 -3.23
CA VAL A 51 -15.12 6.27 -3.87
C VAL A 51 -16.64 6.38 -3.86
N PRO A 52 -17.26 7.29 -3.07
CA PRO A 52 -18.69 7.52 -3.21
C PRO A 52 -18.96 7.92 -4.67
N GLN A 53 -19.81 7.14 -5.33
CA GLN A 53 -20.22 7.32 -6.73
C GLN A 53 -21.05 8.59 -6.91
#